data_AF-A0A3D4ITC4-F1
#
_entry.id   AF-A0A3D4ITC4-F1
#
_cell.length_a   1.000
_cell.length_b   1.000
_cell.length_c   1.000
_cell.angle_alpha   90.00
_cell.angle_beta   90.00
_cell.angle_gamma   90.00
#
_symmetry.space_group_name_H-M   'P 1'
#
loop_
_entity.id
_entity.type
_entity.pdbx_description
1 polymer ?
#
loop_
_entity_poly.entity_id
_entity_poly.type
_entity_poly.pdbx_seq_one_letter_code
_entity_poly.pdbx_strand_id
1 'polypeptide(L)' 'SDYKEVAGLYFPYSMTQGIKGGPSQPIIIEKIEVNPAVSDADFKFPSN' A
#
# COMPACT_ATOMS: atom_id res chain seq x y z
N SER A 1 -17.74 0.57 0.40
CA SER A 1 -16.45 1.13 0.84
C SER A 1 -15.46 0.00 0.91
N ASP A 2 -14.36 0.05 0.14
CA ASP A 2 -13.41 -1.07 0.03
C ASP A 2 -12.45 -1.16 1.22
N TYR A 3 -12.90 -0.75 2.41
CA TYR A 3 -12.11 -0.85 3.63
C TYR A 3 -12.32 -2.24 4.23
N LYS A 4 -11.23 -2.89 4.61
CA LYS A 4 -11.25 -4.19 5.28
C LYS A 4 -10.46 -4.13 6.58
N GLU A 5 -10.92 -4.87 7.57
CA GLU A 5 -10.19 -5.05 8.83
C GLU A 5 -9.06 -6.07 8.62
N VAL A 6 -7.83 -5.67 8.98
CA VAL A 6 -6.65 -6.52 8.95
C VAL A 6 -5.91 -6.31 10.27
N ALA A 7 -5.82 -7.37 11.08
CA ALA A 7 -5.21 -7.35 12.42
C ALA A 7 -5.75 -6.23 13.33
N GLY A 8 -7.07 -5.98 13.31
CA GLY A 8 -7.72 -4.97 14.13
C GLY A 8 -7.62 -3.53 13.61
N LEU A 9 -7.03 -3.32 12.43
CA LEU A 9 -6.92 -2.01 11.77
C LEU A 9 -7.72 -2.01 10.46
N TYR A 10 -8.38 -0.90 10.15
CA TYR A 10 -9.14 -0.74 8.91
C TYR A 10 -8.28 -0.14 7.80
N PHE A 11 -8.13 -0.84 6.69
CA PHE A 11 -7.33 -0.41 5.55
C PHE A 11 -8.17 -0.32 4.27
N PRO A 12 -7.98 0.72 3.43
CA PRO A 12 -8.57 0.76 2.10
C PRO A 12 -7.89 -0.25 1.17
N TYR A 13 -8.67 -0.99 0.39
CA TYR A 13 -8.18 -1.86 -0.69
C TYR A 13 -8.20 -1.17 -2.07
N SER A 14 -8.78 0.03 -2.16
CA SER A 14 -8.77 0.86 -3.36
C SER A 14 -8.52 2.31 -2.99
N MET A 15 -7.65 2.97 -3.74
CA MET A 15 -7.34 4.39 -3.56
C MET A 15 -7.12 5.03 -4.94
N THR A 16 -7.79 6.14 -5.21
CA THR A 16 -7.50 6.93 -6.42
C THR A 16 -6.70 8.15 -6.01
N GLN A 17 -5.49 8.27 -6.54
CA GLN A 17 -4.62 9.43 -6.31
C GLN A 17 -4.43 10.20 -7.60
N GLY A 18 -4.42 11.52 -7.56
CA GLY A 18 -4.30 12.33 -8.76
C GLY A 18 -4.11 13.80 -8.48
N ILE A 19 -3.70 14.52 -9.51
CA ILE A 19 -3.56 15.98 -9.45
C ILE A 19 -4.97 16.58 -9.55
N LYS A 20 -5.29 17.58 -8.72
CA LYS A 20 -6.58 18.28 -8.80
C LYS A 20 -6.75 18.88 -10.20
N GLY A 21 -7.76 18.40 -10.95
CA GLY A 21 -8.02 18.82 -12.33
C GLY A 21 -7.07 18.24 -13.38
N GLY A 22 -6.20 17.31 -12.97
CA GLY A 22 -5.25 16.62 -13.84
C GLY A 22 -5.47 15.10 -13.83
N PRO A 23 -4.52 14.32 -14.35
CA PRO A 23 -4.62 12.87 -14.38
C PRO A 23 -4.70 12.27 -12.97
N SER A 24 -5.42 11.16 -12.88
CA SER A 24 -5.49 10.32 -11.69
C SER A 24 -5.12 8.89 -12.04
N GLN A 25 -4.65 8.15 -11.04
CA GLN A 25 -4.30 6.75 -11.13
C GLN A 25 -4.99 5.98 -9.99
N PRO A 26 -5.77 4.93 -10.32
CA PRO A 26 -6.30 4.02 -9.33
C PRO A 26 -5.19 3.07 -8.85
N ILE A 27 -5.15 2.84 -7.54
CA ILE A 27 -4.31 1.85 -6.88
C ILE A 27 -5.26 0.81 -6.28
N ILE A 28 -5.11 -0.44 -6.70
CA ILE A 28 -5.82 -1.59 -6.15
C ILE A 28 -4.84 -2.40 -5.32
N ILE A 29 -5.19 -2.65 -4.07
CA ILE A 29 -4.39 -3.43 -3.13
C ILE A 29 -4.97 -4.83 -3.09
N GLU A 30 -4.17 -5.83 -3.49
CA GLU A 30 -4.62 -7.22 -3.51
C GLU A 30 -4.51 -7.89 -2.13
N LYS A 31 -3.48 -7.53 -1.36
CA LYS A 31 -3.16 -8.14 -0.07
C LYS A 31 -2.53 -7.12 0.88
N ILE A 32 -2.88 -7.23 2.16
CA ILE A 32 -2.25 -6.51 3.26
C ILE A 32 -1.85 -7.52 4.32
N GLU A 33 -0.58 -7.49 4.73
CA GLU A 33 -0.03 -8.31 5.81
C GLU A 33 0.49 -7.41 6.92
N VAL A 34 0.16 -7.73 8.17
CA VAL A 34 0.58 -6.96 9.34
C VAL A 34 1.70 -7.71 10.05
N ASN A 35 2.78 -6.99 10.38
CA ASN A 35 4.01 -7.52 10.96
C ASN A 35 4.65 -8.67 10.15
N PRO A 36 4.83 -8.53 8.82
CA PRO A 36 5.63 -9.50 8.08
C PRO A 36 7.08 -9.47 8.58
N ALA A 37 7.76 -10.62 8.51
CA ALA A 37 9.20 -10.66 8.73
C ALA A 37 9.90 -9.93 7.59
N VAL A 38 10.60 -8.84 7.91
CA VAL A 38 11.39 -8.05 6.95
C VAL A 38 12.85 -8.09 7.37
N SER A 39 13.76 -8.13 6.40
CA SER A 39 15.20 -8.15 6.64
C SER A 39 15.79 -6.74 6.47
N ASP A 40 16.87 -6.43 7.20
CA ASP A 40 17.59 -5.17 7.02
C ASP A 40 18.15 -5.01 5.59
N ALA A 41 18.31 -6.12 4.86
CA ALA A 41 18.74 -6.11 3.47
C ALA A 41 17.69 -5.52 2.52
N ASP A 42 16.40 -5.64 2.83
CA ASP A 42 15.29 -5.13 2.01
C ASP A 42 15.28 -3.58 1.94
N PHE A 43 15.93 -2.95 2.91
CA PHE A 43 16.05 -1.50 3.03
C PHE A 43 17.43 -0.97 2.63
N LYS A 44 18.33 -1.84 2.15
CA LYS A 44 19.64 -1.39 1.62
C LYS A 44 19.44 -0.73 0.26
N PHE A 45 20.17 0.36 0.03
CA PHE A 45 20.24 0.95 -1.30
C PHE A 45 20.79 -0.09 -2.30
N PRO A 46 20.27 -0.11 -3.53
CA PRO A 46 20.85 -0.92 -4.60
C PRO A 46 22.34 -0.59 -4.72
N SER A 47 23.16 -1.62 -4.84
CA SER A 47 24.57 -1.44 -5.20
C SER A 47 24.61 -1.15 -6.70
N ASN A 48 25.28 -0.06 -7.09
CA ASN A 48 25.38 0.41 -8.47
C ASN A 48 25.79 -0.66 -9.48
#